data_AF-A0A921GLT6-F1
#
_entry.id   AF-A0A921GLT6-F1
#
_cell.length_a   1.000
_cell.length_b   1.000
_cell.length_c   1.000
_cell.angle_alpha   90.00
_cell.angle_beta   90.00
_cell.angle_gamma   90.00
#
_symmetry.space_group_name_H-M   'P 1'
#
loop_
_entity.id
_entity.type
_entity.pdbx_description
1 polymer ?
#
loop_
_entity_poly.entity_id
_entity_poly.type
_entity_poly.pdbx_seq_one_letter_code
_entity_poly.pdbx_strand_id
1 'polypeptide(L)'
;VEIPDGTITGLGRRVAWTGTFPLVDASCPLSGEVQVRLALTTDGSTRGLGAWVGRLRVLDRRQVLADTDRAADREAVVADGWSLPG
;
A
#
# COMPACT_ATOMS: atom_id res chain seq x y z
N VAL A 1 1.16 14.28 -3.72
CA VAL A 1 0.49 13.53 -4.80
C VAL A 1 -0.38 12.47 -4.17
N GLU A 2 -1.69 12.58 -4.34
CA GLU A 2 -2.64 11.53 -3.98
C GLU A 2 -2.66 10.53 -5.15
N ILE A 3 -2.29 9.28 -4.89
CA ILE A 3 -2.40 8.22 -5.91
C ILE A 3 -3.90 7.95 -6.08
N PRO A 4 -4.46 8.03 -7.30
CA PRO A 4 -5.90 7.96 -7.49
C PRO A 4 -6.48 6.70 -6.86
N ASP A 5 -7.65 6.85 -6.24
CA ASP A 5 -8.40 5.77 -5.60
C ASP A 5 -8.49 4.57 -6.55
N GLY A 6 -7.82 3.48 -6.17
CA GLY A 6 -7.99 2.20 -6.83
C GLY A 6 -9.31 1.60 -6.36
N THR A 7 -10.37 1.72 -7.15
CA THR A 7 -11.64 1.06 -6.83
C THR A 7 -11.51 -0.45 -7.03
N ILE A 8 -11.56 -1.21 -5.93
CA ILE A 8 -11.58 -2.68 -5.96
C ILE A 8 -13.04 -3.14 -5.78
N THR A 9 -13.57 -3.87 -6.76
CA THR A 9 -14.89 -4.51 -6.67
C THR A 9 -14.75 -6.03 -6.70
N GLY A 10 -15.42 -6.75 -5.79
CA GLY A 10 -15.40 -8.22 -5.76
C GLY A 10 -16.15 -8.83 -4.58
N LEU A 11 -16.90 -9.91 -4.82
CA LEU A 11 -17.64 -10.67 -3.80
C LEU A 11 -17.04 -12.07 -3.60
N GLY A 12 -16.81 -12.46 -2.35
CA GLY A 12 -16.69 -13.87 -1.92
C GLY A 12 -15.42 -14.65 -2.26
N ARG A 13 -14.50 -14.11 -3.07
CA ARG A 13 -13.20 -14.75 -3.35
C ARG A 13 -12.04 -13.83 -2.97
N ARG A 14 -10.99 -14.40 -2.38
CA ARG A 14 -9.75 -13.67 -2.09
C ARG A 14 -9.08 -13.30 -3.41
N VAL A 15 -9.04 -12.02 -3.72
CA VAL A 15 -8.33 -11.49 -4.90
C VAL A 15 -7.05 -10.83 -4.41
N ALA A 16 -5.92 -11.23 -4.96
CA ALA A 16 -4.64 -10.58 -4.74
C ALA A 16 -4.34 -9.66 -5.93
N TRP A 17 -3.96 -8.42 -5.64
CA TRP A 17 -3.57 -7.45 -6.65
C TRP A 17 -2.14 -6.97 -6.39
N THR A 18 -1.37 -6.77 -7.45
CA THR A 18 0.00 -6.25 -7.39
C THR A 18 0.12 -5.12 -8.38
N GLY A 19 0.47 -3.94 -7.89
CA GLY A 19 0.66 -2.74 -8.70
C GLY A 19 2.03 -2.12 -8.50
N THR A 20 2.47 -1.39 -9.50
CA THR A 20 3.64 -0.51 -9.41
C THR A 20 3.20 0.88 -9.84
N PHE A 21 3.47 1.86 -8.99
CA PHE A 21 3.10 3.25 -9.22
C PHE A 21 4.36 4.10 -9.22
N PRO A 22 4.55 4.98 -10.22
CA PRO A 22 5.64 5.94 -10.18
C PRO A 22 5.39 6.96 -9.06
N LEU A 23 6.38 7.18 -8.21
CA LEU A 23 6.35 8.24 -7.19
C LEU A 23 6.80 9.57 -7.82
N VAL A 24 5.90 10.19 -8.57
CA VAL A 24 6.14 11.43 -9.31
C VAL A 24 5.07 12.48 -9.03
N ASP A 25 5.43 13.76 -9.07
CA ASP A 25 4.53 14.92 -9.12
C ASP A 25 4.67 15.64 -10.47
N ALA A 26 3.56 15.83 -11.19
CA ALA A 26 3.54 16.45 -12.52
C ALA A 26 4.63 15.92 -13.50
N SER A 27 4.94 14.61 -13.44
CA SER A 27 6.01 13.91 -14.18
C SER A 27 7.44 14.11 -13.68
N CYS A 28 7.65 14.86 -12.60
CA CYS A 28 8.93 14.98 -11.90
C CYS A 28 9.00 13.98 -10.73
N PRO A 29 10.16 13.35 -10.45
CA PRO A 29 10.32 12.52 -9.26
C PRO A 29 9.99 13.30 -7.98
N LEU A 30 9.26 12.66 -7.06
CA LEU A 30 9.07 13.21 -5.72
C LEU A 30 10.44 13.37 -5.04
N SER A 31 10.60 14.44 -4.25
CA SER A 31 11.81 14.72 -3.49
C SER A 31 11.47 14.95 -2.01
N GLY A 32 12.41 14.63 -1.13
CA GLY A 32 12.19 14.70 0.33
C GLY A 32 11.54 13.44 0.90
N GLU A 33 10.81 13.62 2.00
CA GLU A 33 10.09 12.54 2.67
C GLU A 33 8.81 12.19 1.88
N VAL A 34 8.66 10.90 1.54
CA VAL A 34 7.48 10.39 0.84
C VAL A 34 6.73 9.44 1.76
N GLN A 35 5.48 9.77 2.05
CA GLN A 35 4.57 8.91 2.81
C GLN A 35 3.59 8.21 1.87
N VAL A 36 3.52 6.88 1.95
CA VAL A 36 2.49 6.07 1.29
C VAL A 36 1.40 5.77 2.31
N ARG A 37 0.16 6.21 2.05
CA ARG A 37 -0.99 5.98 2.93
C ARG A 37 -1.97 5.04 2.24
N LEU A 38 -2.43 4.03 2.97
CA LEU A 38 -3.46 3.10 2.50
C LEU A 38 -4.66 3.18 3.45
N ALA A 39 -5.84 3.36 2.87
CA ALA A 39 -7.11 3.32 3.58
C ALA A 39 -8.05 2.34 2.89
N LEU A 40 -8.88 1.66 3.67
CA LEU A 40 -9.96 0.82 3.17
C LEU A 40 -11.28 1.37 3.69
N THR A 41 -12.16 1.75 2.78
CA THR A 41 -13.54 2.14 3.09
C THR A 41 -14.46 1.11 2.47
N THR A 42 -15.38 0.53 3.25
CA THR A 42 -16.42 -0.36 2.75
C THR A 42 -17.78 0.34 2.86
N ASP A 43 -18.68 0.03 1.93
CA ASP A 43 -20.04 0.57 1.92
C ASP A 43 -20.97 -0.11 2.95
N GLY A 44 -20.41 -0.93 3.85
CA GLY A 44 -21.15 -1.68 4.86
C GLY A 44 -21.87 -2.94 4.35
N SER A 45 -21.93 -3.17 3.04
CA SER A 45 -22.55 -4.38 2.45
C SER A 45 -21.63 -5.60 2.48
N THR A 46 -20.33 -5.38 2.66
CA THR A 46 -19.30 -6.41 2.57
C THR A 46 -19.13 -7.16 3.89
N ARG A 47 -19.77 -8.32 4.02
CA ARG A 47 -19.39 -9.35 5.02
C ARG A 47 -18.26 -10.22 4.45
N GLY A 48 -17.07 -9.63 4.32
CA GLY A 48 -15.88 -10.27 3.72
C GLY A 48 -14.77 -10.54 4.73
N LEU A 49 -13.71 -11.22 4.28
CA LEU A 49 -12.50 -11.53 5.07
C LEU A 49 -11.62 -10.30 5.42
N GLY A 50 -12.14 -9.08 5.22
CA GLY A 50 -11.36 -7.84 5.28
C GLY A 50 -10.44 -7.64 4.08
N ALA A 51 -9.47 -6.73 4.22
CA ALA A 51 -8.37 -6.56 3.28
C ALA A 51 -7.04 -6.84 3.97
N TRP A 52 -6.04 -7.20 3.18
CA TRP A 52 -4.66 -7.37 3.62
C TRP A 52 -3.77 -6.56 2.69
N VAL A 53 -2.86 -5.77 3.25
CA VAL A 53 -1.77 -5.13 2.48
C VAL A 53 -0.56 -6.05 2.51
N GLY A 54 -0.19 -6.57 1.34
CA GLY A 54 0.94 -7.48 1.20
C GLY A 54 2.28 -6.75 1.30
N ARG A 55 3.25 -7.20 0.51
CA ARG A 55 4.56 -6.56 0.44
C ARG A 55 4.46 -5.17 -0.20
N LEU A 56 4.84 -4.15 0.55
CA LEU A 56 5.20 -2.83 0.04
C LEU A 56 6.71 -2.78 -0.21
N ARG A 57 7.09 -2.32 -1.41
CA ARG A 57 8.49 -2.14 -1.81
C ARG A 57 8.65 -0.78 -2.50
N VAL A 58 9.58 0.02 -2.01
CA VAL A 58 9.94 1.32 -2.58
C VAL A 58 11.33 1.22 -3.22
N LEU A 59 11.41 1.71 -4.45
CA LEU A 59 12.61 1.66 -5.27
C LEU A 59 13.01 3.08 -5.67
N ASP A 60 14.30 3.42 -5.51
CA ASP A 60 14.91 4.51 -6.27
C ASP A 60 15.69 3.91 -7.44
N ARG A 61 15.16 4.09 -8.65
CA ARG A 61 15.62 3.44 -9.89
C ARG A 61 15.66 1.90 -9.75
N ARG A 62 16.78 1.35 -9.27
CA ARG A 62 17.00 -0.09 -9.04
C ARG A 62 17.36 -0.43 -7.60
N GLN A 63 17.61 0.59 -6.77
CA GLN A 63 17.94 0.41 -5.37
C GLN A 63 16.66 0.25 -4.54
N VAL A 64 16.63 -0.76 -3.67
CA VAL A 64 15.53 -0.95 -2.72
C VAL A 64 15.77 -0.03 -1.53
N LEU A 65 14.91 0.99 -1.39
CA LEU A 65 14.95 1.91 -0.26
C LEU A 65 14.17 1.35 0.94
N ALA A 66 13.02 0.72 0.69
CA ALA A 66 12.20 0.10 1.71
C ALA A 66 11.53 -1.17 1.16
N ASP A 67 11.42 -2.18 2.00
CA ASP A 67 10.82 -3.46 1.68
C ASP A 67 10.24 -4.11 2.93
N THR A 68 8.92 -4.08 3.07
CA THR A 68 8.21 -4.56 4.28
C THR A 68 8.31 -6.06 4.55
N ASP A 69 8.90 -6.85 3.64
CA ASP A 69 9.33 -8.21 3.93
C ASP A 69 10.56 -8.25 4.87
N ARG A 70 11.36 -7.18 4.91
CA ARG A 70 12.46 -7.00 5.86
C ARG A 70 11.92 -6.50 7.20
N ALA A 71 12.34 -7.13 8.29
CA ALA A 71 11.87 -6.81 9.63
C ALA A 71 12.08 -5.33 10.01
N ALA A 72 13.28 -4.79 9.75
CA ALA A 72 13.61 -3.40 10.05
C ALA A 72 12.71 -2.39 9.31
N ASP A 73 12.39 -2.66 8.03
CA ASP A 73 11.54 -1.77 7.24
C ASP A 73 10.05 -1.91 7.63
N ARG A 74 9.65 -3.06 8.19
CA ARG A 74 8.31 -3.28 8.73
C ARG A 74 8.04 -2.46 9.98
N GLU A 75 9.06 -2.23 10.81
CA GLU A 75 8.94 -1.38 12.01
C GLU A 75 8.61 0.09 11.68
N ALA A 76 8.94 0.54 10.47
CA ALA A 76 8.59 1.87 9.98
C ALA A 76 7.11 2.00 9.55
N VAL A 77 6.34 0.91 9.54
CA VAL A 77 4.92 0.92 9.13
C VAL A 77 4.04 1.37 10.30
N VAL A 78 3.38 2.51 10.12
CA VAL A 78 2.31 2.95 11.01
C VAL A 78 0.99 2.29 10.59
N ALA A 79 0.56 1.27 11.34
CA ALA A 79 -0.66 0.51 11.07
C ALA A 79 -1.91 1.13 11.75
N ASP A 80 -2.18 2.41 11.52
CA ASP A 80 -3.35 3.08 12.09
C ASP A 80 -4.66 2.53 11.48
N GLY A 81 -5.50 1.89 12.29
CA GLY A 81 -6.69 1.18 11.83
C GLY A 81 -6.42 -0.17 11.15
N TRP A 82 -5.18 -0.65 11.17
CA TRP A 82 -4.76 -1.95 10.64
C TRP A 82 -4.11 -2.80 11.73
N SER A 83 -3.91 -4.09 11.47
CA SER A 83 -3.10 -4.96 12.33
C SER A 83 -1.90 -5.47 11.55
N LEU A 84 -0.72 -5.38 12.15
CA LEU A 84 0.47 -6.01 11.60
C LEU A 84 0.39 -7.54 11.83
N PRO A 85 0.82 -8.37 10.86
CA PRO A 85 0.93 -9.80 11.09
C PRO A 85 1.96 -10.06 12.21
N GLY A 86 1.55 -10.85 13.21
CA GLY A 86 2.42 -11.31 14.30
C GLY A 86 3.37 -12.43 13.90
#